data_AF-C4V8H7-F1
#
_entry.id   AF-C4V8H7-F1
#
_cell.length_a   1.000
_cell.length_b   1.000
_cell.length_c   1.000
_cell.angle_alpha   90.00
_cell.angle_beta   90.00
_cell.angle_gamma   90.00
#
_symmetry.space_group_name_H-M   'P 1'
#
loop_
_entity.id
_entity.type
_entity.pdbx_description
1 polymer ?
#
loop_
_entity_poly.entity_id
_entity_poly.type
_entity_poly.pdbx_seq_one_letter_code
_entity_poly.pdbx_strand_id
1 'polypeptide(L)'
;MLNKITSLYFTILPFITFITSFTPLILHGHIKKGMSKNFFIFFYINCLIFNFFIKNFNLYLLHILRRAIECLIFRYNHSKMNYIQFIHGIIYYIFLSLHLRDIEEINLPVFILLNVFQTLTHILVFRYKRFVYSHYFSEFLIYLYLFYIKKSKELFYNTMYLIIFILTSIINRNKKYL
;
A
#
# COMPACT_ATOMS: atom_id res chain seq x y z
N MET A 1 9.57 -22.47 -4.07
CA MET A 1 10.51 -21.54 -3.39
C MET A 1 9.88 -20.16 -3.17
N LEU A 2 9.35 -19.53 -4.22
CA LEU A 2 8.73 -18.19 -4.16
C LEU A 2 7.63 -18.06 -3.07
N ASN A 3 6.69 -19.01 -2.99
CA ASN A 3 5.63 -18.97 -1.97
C ASN A 3 6.15 -18.97 -0.53
N LYS A 4 7.24 -19.70 -0.25
CA LYS A 4 7.87 -19.71 1.09
C LYS A 4 8.48 -18.34 1.43
N ILE A 5 9.13 -17.71 0.44
CA ILE A 5 9.71 -16.37 0.58
C ILE A 5 8.60 -15.33 0.81
N THR A 6 7.53 -15.38 0.02
CA THR A 6 6.36 -14.50 0.17
C THR A 6 5.72 -14.65 1.55
N SER A 7 5.54 -15.89 2.01
CA SER A 7 4.96 -16.18 3.32
C SER A 7 5.82 -15.65 4.48
N LEU A 8 7.15 -15.89 4.41
CA LEU A 8 8.10 -15.36 5.38
C LEU A 8 8.09 -13.82 5.41
N TYR A 9 8.08 -13.20 4.23
CA TYR A 9 8.02 -11.75 4.10
C TYR A 9 6.81 -11.16 4.80
N PHE A 10 5.59 -11.65 4.51
CA PHE A 10 4.37 -11.15 5.14
C PHE A 10 4.31 -11.44 6.62
N THR A 11 4.84 -12.57 7.07
CA THR A 11 4.88 -12.92 8.50
C THR A 11 5.75 -11.94 9.30
N ILE A 12 6.92 -11.57 8.78
CA ILE A 12 7.87 -10.68 9.46
C ILE A 12 7.44 -9.20 9.35
N LEU A 13 6.78 -8.83 8.26
CA LEU A 13 6.40 -7.46 7.92
C LEU A 13 5.76 -6.65 9.08
N PRO A 14 4.71 -7.13 9.78
CA PRO A 14 4.10 -6.36 10.87
C PRO A 14 5.07 -6.12 12.03
N PHE A 15 5.93 -7.10 12.35
CA PHE A 15 6.91 -6.97 13.44
C PHE A 15 7.99 -5.94 13.12
N ILE A 16 8.58 -6.02 11.91
CA ILE A 16 9.56 -5.01 11.47
C ILE A 16 8.91 -3.63 11.45
N THR A 17 7.69 -3.51 10.94
CA THR A 17 6.98 -2.22 10.87
C THR A 17 6.71 -1.66 12.27
N PHE A 18 6.30 -2.51 13.20
CA PHE A 18 6.12 -2.12 14.60
C PHE A 18 7.43 -1.65 15.24
N ILE A 19 8.51 -2.43 15.14
CA ILE A 19 9.81 -2.08 15.72
C ILE A 19 10.33 -0.77 15.13
N THR A 20 10.22 -0.61 13.81
CA THR A 20 10.73 0.57 13.10
C THR A 20 9.86 1.80 13.27
N SER A 21 8.60 1.68 13.68
CA SER A 21 7.70 2.82 13.97
C SER A 21 8.25 3.76 15.05
N PHE A 22 9.11 3.25 15.93
CA PHE A 22 9.78 4.00 17.00
C PHE A 22 11.15 4.55 16.57
N THR A 23 11.58 4.29 15.33
CA THR A 23 12.90 4.67 14.83
C THR A 23 12.82 5.75 13.76
N PRO A 24 13.81 6.64 13.66
CA PRO A 24 13.86 7.66 12.60
C PRO A 24 14.01 7.06 11.19
N LEU A 25 14.42 5.78 11.10
CA LEU A 25 14.67 5.07 9.84
C LEU A 25 13.41 4.83 9.02
N ILE A 26 12.22 4.73 9.62
CA ILE A 26 10.95 4.52 8.89
C ILE A 26 9.91 5.54 9.38
N LEU A 27 10.34 6.77 9.66
CA LEU A 27 9.39 7.86 9.87
C LEU A 27 8.55 8.05 8.61
N HIS A 28 7.24 8.05 8.80
CA HIS A 28 6.27 8.38 7.77
C HIS A 28 5.76 9.79 7.99
N GLY A 29 5.95 10.67 7.01
CA GLY A 29 5.53 12.05 7.08
C GLY A 29 6.48 12.99 6.35
N HIS A 30 6.66 14.20 6.91
CA HIS A 30 7.61 15.19 6.41
C HIS A 30 9.02 14.88 6.92
N ILE A 31 9.74 14.06 6.16
CA ILE A 31 11.16 13.80 6.41
C ILE A 31 11.97 14.95 5.77
N LYS A 32 12.96 15.50 6.49
CA LYS A 32 13.81 16.61 5.99
C LYS A 32 14.63 16.18 4.75
N LYS A 33 15.19 14.96 4.77
CA LYS A 33 16.02 14.37 3.69
C LYS A 33 15.37 13.10 3.12
N GLY A 34 15.40 12.94 1.80
CA GLY A 34 14.83 11.78 1.12
C GLY A 34 14.41 12.08 -0.32
N MET A 35 13.91 11.04 -0.99
CA MET A 35 13.31 11.11 -2.33
C MET A 35 11.85 11.58 -2.25
N SER A 36 11.37 12.22 -3.32
CA SER A 36 9.95 12.64 -3.38
C SER A 36 9.02 11.43 -3.39
N LYS A 37 7.90 11.51 -2.66
CA LYS A 37 6.83 10.48 -2.74
C LYS A 37 6.14 10.41 -4.10
N ASN A 38 6.39 11.36 -5.01
CA ASN A 38 5.94 11.26 -6.40
C ASN A 38 6.51 10.03 -7.11
N PHE A 39 7.62 9.47 -6.61
CA PHE A 39 8.18 8.22 -7.11
C PHE A 39 7.41 6.95 -6.70
N PHE A 40 6.32 7.07 -5.93
CA PHE A 40 5.39 5.95 -5.68
C PHE A 40 4.83 5.34 -6.96
N ILE A 41 4.74 6.11 -8.05
CA ILE A 41 4.33 5.57 -9.35
C ILE A 41 5.18 4.38 -9.79
N PHE A 42 6.47 4.36 -9.44
CA PHE A 42 7.35 3.24 -9.78
C PHE A 42 6.95 1.95 -9.08
N PHE A 43 6.35 1.99 -7.89
CA PHE A 43 5.87 0.78 -7.22
C PHE A 43 4.82 0.08 -8.08
N TYR A 44 3.87 0.87 -8.59
CA TYR A 44 2.75 0.37 -9.37
C TYR A 44 3.18 -0.05 -10.78
N ILE A 45 4.00 0.76 -11.46
CA ILE A 45 4.52 0.43 -12.79
C ILE A 45 5.38 -0.84 -12.75
N ASN A 46 6.28 -0.97 -11.78
CA ASN A 46 7.10 -2.19 -11.65
C ASN A 46 6.24 -3.43 -11.41
N CYS A 47 5.20 -3.33 -10.59
CA CYS A 47 4.26 -4.43 -10.38
C CYS A 47 3.50 -4.81 -11.65
N LEU A 48 3.03 -3.83 -12.43
CA LEU A 48 2.35 -4.10 -13.71
C LEU A 48 3.28 -4.77 -14.72
N ILE A 49 4.51 -4.24 -14.88
CA ILE A 49 5.53 -4.81 -15.78
C ILE A 49 5.86 -6.25 -15.36
N PHE A 50 6.11 -6.48 -14.07
CA PHE A 50 6.39 -7.81 -13.55
C PHE A 50 5.26 -8.79 -13.89
N ASN A 51 4.01 -8.42 -13.61
CA ASN A 51 2.86 -9.28 -13.87
C ASN A 51 2.61 -9.53 -15.36
N PHE A 52 2.92 -8.56 -16.23
CA PHE A 52 2.88 -8.75 -17.67
C PHE A 52 3.85 -9.86 -18.11
N PHE A 53 5.09 -9.85 -17.61
CA PHE A 53 6.10 -10.86 -17.97
C PHE A 53 5.76 -12.27 -17.47
N ILE A 54 5.21 -12.38 -16.25
CA ILE A 54 4.80 -13.68 -15.70
C ILE A 54 3.39 -14.10 -16.12
N LYS A 55 2.74 -13.34 -17.01
CA LYS A 55 1.36 -13.55 -17.49
C LYS A 55 0.35 -13.72 -16.35
N ASN A 56 0.53 -12.99 -15.25
CA ASN A 56 -0.33 -13.03 -14.07
C ASN A 56 -1.31 -11.86 -14.11
N PHE A 57 -2.40 -12.03 -14.85
CA PHE A 57 -3.46 -11.03 -14.92
C PHE A 57 -4.55 -11.39 -13.91
N ASN A 58 -4.61 -10.65 -12.82
CA ASN A 58 -5.64 -10.78 -11.79
C ASN A 58 -6.36 -9.45 -11.55
N LEU A 59 -7.54 -9.50 -10.93
CA LEU A 59 -8.34 -8.30 -10.67
C LEU A 59 -7.64 -7.28 -9.76
N TYR A 60 -6.68 -7.72 -8.94
CA TYR A 60 -5.86 -6.80 -8.16
C TYR A 60 -5.01 -5.88 -9.05
N LEU A 61 -4.68 -6.26 -10.29
CA LEU A 61 -4.03 -5.35 -11.23
C LEU A 61 -4.89 -4.14 -11.61
N LEU A 62 -6.22 -4.23 -11.55
CA LEU A 62 -7.08 -3.06 -11.76
C LEU A 62 -6.85 -2.02 -10.66
N HIS A 63 -6.71 -2.48 -9.41
CA HIS A 63 -6.35 -1.62 -8.29
C HIS A 63 -4.98 -0.95 -8.50
N ILE A 64 -3.97 -1.74 -8.92
CA ILE A 64 -2.61 -1.24 -9.19
C ILE A 64 -2.59 -0.24 -10.34
N LEU A 65 -3.27 -0.54 -11.46
CA LEU A 65 -3.36 0.35 -12.62
C LEU A 65 -4.00 1.68 -12.23
N ARG A 66 -5.12 1.63 -11.51
CA ARG A 66 -5.78 2.83 -11.01
C ARG A 66 -4.84 3.62 -10.06
N ARG A 67 -4.10 2.97 -9.16
CA ARG A 67 -3.09 3.65 -8.32
C ARG A 67 -2.00 4.33 -9.15
N ALA A 68 -1.51 3.68 -10.21
CA ALA A 68 -0.51 4.26 -11.10
C ALA A 68 -1.02 5.55 -11.76
N ILE A 69 -2.25 5.54 -12.28
CA ILE A 69 -2.92 6.70 -12.88
C ILE A 69 -3.11 7.80 -11.82
N GLU A 70 -3.60 7.45 -10.63
CA GLU A 70 -3.77 8.40 -9.52
C GLU A 70 -2.46 9.09 -9.15
N CYS A 71 -1.31 8.41 -9.20
CA CYS A 71 -0.02 9.02 -8.91
C CYS A 71 0.42 10.05 -9.96
N LEU A 72 -0.06 9.96 -11.21
CA LEU A 72 0.18 10.98 -12.23
C LEU A 72 -0.62 12.25 -11.93
N ILE A 73 -1.84 12.09 -11.42
CA ILE A 73 -2.79 13.17 -11.14
C ILE A 73 -2.52 13.83 -9.78
N PHE A 74 -2.37 13.03 -8.73
CA PHE A 74 -2.22 13.48 -7.34
C PHE A 74 -0.75 13.53 -6.93
N ARG A 75 -0.14 14.69 -7.10
CA ARG A 75 1.27 14.92 -6.73
C ARG A 75 1.42 15.33 -5.26
N TYR A 76 2.46 14.81 -4.63
CA TYR A 76 2.96 15.23 -3.34
C TYR A 76 3.93 16.42 -3.51
N ASN A 77 3.70 17.49 -2.74
CA ASN A 77 4.56 18.68 -2.79
C ASN A 77 5.72 18.64 -1.79
N HIS A 78 5.47 18.17 -0.55
CA HIS A 78 6.44 18.28 0.55
C HIS A 78 6.71 16.95 1.26
N SER A 79 6.12 15.86 0.79
CA SER A 79 6.26 14.54 1.41
C SER A 79 7.42 13.77 0.77
N LYS A 80 8.34 13.29 1.60
CA LYS A 80 9.50 12.52 1.18
C LYS A 80 9.45 11.09 1.72
N MET A 81 10.23 10.21 1.12
CA MET A 81 10.50 8.84 1.57
C MET A 81 12.00 8.56 1.49
N ASN A 82 12.50 7.61 2.26
CA ASN A 82 13.87 7.13 2.13
C ASN A 82 13.98 5.95 1.14
N TYR A 83 15.22 5.54 0.84
CA TYR A 83 15.50 4.44 -0.09
C TYR A 83 14.98 3.09 0.41
N ILE A 84 14.99 2.84 1.72
CA ILE A 84 14.49 1.59 2.30
C ILE A 84 12.98 1.46 2.07
N GLN A 85 12.22 2.53 2.35
CA GLN A 85 10.78 2.61 2.07
C GLN A 85 10.49 2.42 0.56
N PHE A 86 11.34 2.97 -0.30
CA PHE A 86 11.22 2.82 -1.75
C PHE A 86 11.39 1.37 -2.21
N ILE A 87 12.49 0.73 -1.81
CA ILE A 87 12.79 -0.67 -2.15
C ILE A 87 11.69 -1.58 -1.57
N HIS A 88 11.29 -1.34 -0.32
CA HIS A 88 10.21 -2.06 0.33
C HIS A 88 8.90 -1.95 -0.47
N GLY A 89 8.53 -0.75 -0.93
CA GLY A 89 7.32 -0.55 -1.74
C GLY A 89 7.33 -1.38 -3.03
N ILE A 90 8.45 -1.42 -3.75
CA ILE A 90 8.58 -2.24 -4.97
C ILE A 90 8.38 -3.73 -4.65
N ILE A 91 9.08 -4.25 -3.64
CA ILE A 91 9.00 -5.67 -3.26
C ILE A 91 7.58 -6.01 -2.78
N TYR A 92 7.00 -5.15 -1.95
CA TYR A 92 5.68 -5.34 -1.36
C TYR A 92 4.60 -5.60 -2.42
N TYR A 93 4.49 -4.72 -3.43
CA TYR A 93 3.42 -4.86 -4.42
C TYR A 93 3.62 -6.07 -5.34
N ILE A 94 4.88 -6.46 -5.63
CA ILE A 94 5.18 -7.70 -6.38
C ILE A 94 4.72 -8.93 -5.58
N PHE A 95 5.13 -9.03 -4.31
CA PHE A 95 4.82 -10.19 -3.46
C PHE A 95 3.33 -10.31 -3.18
N LEU A 96 2.67 -9.18 -2.95
CA LEU A 96 1.24 -9.12 -2.76
C LEU A 96 0.48 -9.56 -4.03
N SER A 97 0.89 -9.07 -5.20
CA SER A 97 0.26 -9.46 -6.46
C SER A 97 0.44 -10.94 -6.78
N LEU A 98 1.62 -11.51 -6.49
CA LEU A 98 1.86 -12.95 -6.59
C LEU A 98 0.94 -13.74 -5.67
N HIS A 99 0.79 -13.30 -4.41
CA HIS A 99 -0.07 -13.96 -3.45
C HIS A 99 -1.56 -13.90 -3.83
N LEU A 100 -1.98 -12.81 -4.47
CA LEU A 100 -3.35 -12.59 -4.91
C LEU A 100 -3.67 -13.21 -6.28
N ARG A 101 -2.70 -13.80 -6.98
CA ARG A 101 -2.92 -14.43 -8.30
C ARG A 101 -4.04 -15.46 -8.29
N ASP A 102 -4.01 -16.33 -7.30
CA ASP A 102 -4.87 -17.51 -7.24
C ASP A 102 -6.17 -17.21 -6.46
N ILE A 103 -6.74 -16.01 -6.61
CA ILE A 103 -8.08 -15.71 -6.08
C ILE A 103 -9.08 -15.86 -7.22
N GLU A 104 -9.93 -16.88 -7.12
CA GLU A 104 -10.92 -17.20 -8.15
C GLU A 104 -12.24 -16.44 -7.95
N GLU A 105 -12.64 -16.17 -6.70
CA GLU A 105 -13.97 -15.64 -6.35
C GLU A 105 -13.94 -14.20 -5.81
N ILE A 106 -13.67 -13.22 -6.66
CA ILE A 106 -13.84 -11.80 -6.30
C ILE A 106 -15.20 -11.31 -6.78
N ASN A 107 -16.01 -10.78 -5.87
CA ASN A 107 -17.22 -10.04 -6.23
C ASN A 107 -16.80 -8.69 -6.85
N LEU A 108 -16.75 -8.67 -8.18
CA LEU A 108 -16.27 -7.54 -8.97
C LEU A 108 -16.99 -6.22 -8.64
N PRO A 109 -18.33 -6.16 -8.53
CA PRO A 109 -19.03 -4.95 -8.08
C PRO A 109 -18.51 -4.38 -6.76
N VAL A 110 -18.34 -5.22 -5.73
CA VAL A 110 -17.84 -4.79 -4.42
C VAL A 110 -16.40 -4.27 -4.55
N PHE A 111 -15.55 -4.98 -5.29
CA PHE A 111 -14.16 -4.57 -5.50
C PHE A 111 -14.05 -3.22 -6.23
N ILE A 112 -14.86 -3.01 -7.28
CA ILE A 112 -14.92 -1.74 -8.01
C ILE A 112 -15.40 -0.62 -7.08
N LEU A 113 -16.48 -0.85 -6.32
CA LEU A 113 -17.03 0.13 -5.39
C LEU A 113 -15.99 0.59 -4.36
N LEU A 114 -15.23 -0.35 -3.79
CA LEU A 114 -14.15 -0.04 -2.84
C LEU A 114 -13.03 0.78 -3.49
N ASN A 115 -12.66 0.47 -4.74
CA ASN A 115 -11.65 1.23 -5.47
C ASN A 115 -12.11 2.65 -5.81
N VAL A 116 -13.37 2.82 -6.25
CA VAL A 116 -13.98 4.14 -6.48
C VAL A 116 -14.01 4.94 -5.18
N PHE A 117 -14.45 4.32 -4.08
CA PHE A 117 -14.45 4.95 -2.77
C PHE A 117 -13.03 5.42 -2.38
N GLN A 118 -12.01 4.59 -2.58
CA GLN A 118 -10.63 5.01 -2.34
C GLN A 118 -10.21 6.19 -3.22
N THR A 119 -10.56 6.21 -4.51
CA THR A 119 -10.29 7.38 -5.38
C THR A 119 -10.95 8.65 -4.84
N LEU A 120 -12.21 8.58 -4.42
CA LEU A 120 -12.93 9.71 -3.84
C LEU A 120 -12.23 10.24 -2.59
N THR A 121 -11.79 9.35 -1.70
CA THR A 121 -11.01 9.78 -0.52
C THR A 121 -9.66 10.41 -0.89
N HIS A 122 -8.98 9.94 -1.94
CA HIS A 122 -7.78 10.61 -2.45
C HIS A 122 -8.09 12.02 -2.98
N ILE A 123 -9.19 12.21 -3.70
CA ILE A 123 -9.62 13.54 -4.15
C ILE A 123 -9.83 14.46 -2.95
N LEU A 124 -10.54 13.98 -1.92
CA LEU A 124 -10.77 14.75 -0.67
C LEU A 124 -9.47 15.15 0.01
N VAL A 125 -8.49 14.25 0.09
CA VAL A 125 -7.20 14.49 0.76
C VAL A 125 -6.29 15.39 -0.07
N PHE A 126 -6.13 15.14 -1.37
CA PHE A 126 -5.15 15.84 -2.19
C PHE A 126 -5.67 17.17 -2.72
N ARG A 127 -6.91 17.24 -3.19
CA ARG A 127 -7.50 18.45 -3.78
C ARG A 127 -8.14 19.34 -2.72
N TYR A 128 -8.97 18.76 -1.85
CA TYR A 128 -9.75 19.54 -0.88
C TYR A 128 -9.08 19.65 0.49
N LYS A 129 -7.98 18.91 0.75
CA LYS A 129 -7.26 18.89 2.03
C LYS A 129 -8.16 18.54 3.24
N ARG A 130 -9.21 17.76 3.03
CA ARG A 130 -10.16 17.30 4.07
C ARG A 130 -9.98 15.82 4.35
N PHE A 131 -10.41 15.39 5.54
CA PHE A 131 -10.41 13.99 5.97
C PHE A 131 -9.07 13.30 5.74
N VAL A 132 -8.02 13.88 6.30
CA VAL A 132 -6.61 13.56 6.05
C VAL A 132 -6.27 12.06 6.02
N TYR A 133 -6.94 11.25 6.85
CA TYR A 133 -6.68 9.82 7.01
C TYR A 133 -7.71 8.91 6.33
N SER A 134 -8.75 9.45 5.67
CA SER A 134 -9.82 8.65 5.07
C SER A 134 -9.30 7.71 3.98
N HIS A 135 -8.30 8.14 3.21
CA HIS A 135 -7.67 7.31 2.19
C HIS A 135 -7.03 6.04 2.75
N TYR A 136 -6.37 6.14 3.92
CA TYR A 136 -5.84 4.96 4.61
C TYR A 136 -6.93 3.99 5.06
N PHE A 137 -8.04 4.52 5.58
CA PHE A 137 -9.18 3.69 5.96
C PHE A 137 -9.79 2.97 4.75
N SER A 138 -10.00 3.67 3.64
CA SER A 138 -10.51 3.05 2.41
C SER A 138 -9.56 2.00 1.82
N GLU A 139 -8.24 2.22 1.93
CA GLU A 139 -7.23 1.24 1.54
C GLU A 139 -7.32 -0.01 2.44
N PHE A 140 -7.43 0.19 3.75
CA PHE A 140 -7.63 -0.90 4.70
C PHE A 140 -8.88 -1.73 4.38
N LEU A 141 -10.00 -1.11 4.00
CA LEU A 141 -11.22 -1.84 3.60
C LEU A 141 -10.99 -2.73 2.36
N ILE A 142 -10.22 -2.28 1.37
CA ILE A 142 -9.86 -3.10 0.20
C ILE A 142 -9.09 -4.34 0.66
N TYR A 143 -8.09 -4.17 1.52
CA TYR A 143 -7.27 -5.29 2.00
C TYR A 143 -8.03 -6.23 2.95
N LEU A 144 -8.91 -5.68 3.78
CA LEU A 144 -9.80 -6.48 4.61
C LEU A 144 -10.76 -7.32 3.77
N TYR A 145 -11.28 -6.77 2.67
CA TYR A 145 -12.09 -7.50 1.72
C TYR A 145 -11.31 -8.62 1.02
N LEU A 146 -10.08 -8.35 0.56
CA LEU A 146 -9.20 -9.38 0.01
C LEU A 146 -8.88 -10.49 1.03
N PHE A 147 -8.66 -10.11 2.30
CA PHE A 147 -8.49 -11.07 3.39
C PHE A 147 -9.76 -11.91 3.61
N TYR A 148 -10.94 -11.30 3.62
CA TYR A 148 -12.22 -12.00 3.80
C TYR A 148 -12.45 -13.07 2.73
N ILE A 149 -12.07 -12.79 1.47
CA ILE A 149 -12.19 -13.75 0.37
C ILE A 149 -11.17 -14.87 0.50
N LYS A 150 -9.86 -14.55 0.56
CA LYS A 150 -8.81 -15.58 0.47
C LYS A 150 -8.51 -16.28 1.81
N LYS A 151 -8.78 -15.61 2.95
CA LYS A 151 -8.56 -16.09 4.33
C LYS A 151 -7.15 -16.66 4.61
N SER A 152 -6.15 -16.20 3.86
CA SER A 152 -4.76 -16.64 4.01
C SER A 152 -4.05 -15.96 5.19
N LYS A 153 -3.09 -16.65 5.81
CA LYS A 153 -2.25 -16.10 6.89
C LYS A 153 -1.47 -14.86 6.45
N GLU A 154 -0.98 -14.83 5.22
CA GLU A 154 -0.23 -13.71 4.65
C GLU A 154 -1.08 -12.43 4.59
N LEU A 155 -2.34 -12.53 4.17
CA LEU A 155 -3.25 -11.39 4.15
C LEU A 155 -3.70 -10.96 5.55
N PHE A 156 -3.80 -11.89 6.50
CA PHE A 156 -3.99 -11.55 7.90
C PHE A 156 -2.83 -10.68 8.40
N TYR A 157 -1.58 -11.11 8.18
CA TYR A 157 -0.41 -10.32 8.57
C TYR A 157 -0.29 -9.00 7.80
N ASN A 158 -0.66 -8.98 6.52
CA ASN A 158 -0.76 -7.74 5.74
C ASN A 158 -1.78 -6.76 6.35
N THR A 159 -2.91 -7.28 6.83
CA THR A 159 -3.95 -6.47 7.49
C THR A 159 -3.44 -5.90 8.81
N MET A 160 -2.73 -6.71 9.61
CA MET A 160 -2.04 -6.23 10.83
C MET A 160 -0.99 -5.16 10.51
N TYR A 161 -0.17 -5.39 9.47
CA TYR A 161 0.80 -4.42 8.97
C TYR A 161 0.13 -3.08 8.63
N LEU A 162 -0.99 -3.09 7.90
CA LEU A 162 -1.73 -1.88 7.56
C LEU A 162 -2.24 -1.15 8.81
N ILE A 163 -2.80 -1.87 9.78
CA ILE A 163 -3.24 -1.25 11.04
C ILE A 163 -2.07 -0.54 11.74
N ILE A 164 -0.93 -1.21 11.88
CA ILE A 164 0.26 -0.64 12.51
C ILE A 164 0.76 0.58 11.72
N PHE A 165 0.82 0.48 10.40
CA PHE A 165 1.23 1.57 9.51
C PHE A 165 0.32 2.80 9.64
N ILE A 166 -1.00 2.60 9.70
CA ILE A 166 -2.00 3.68 9.83
C ILE A 166 -1.85 4.37 11.18
N LEU A 167 -1.81 3.59 12.27
CA LEU A 167 -1.64 4.13 13.63
C LEU A 167 -0.32 4.92 13.74
N THR A 168 0.77 4.35 13.23
CA THR A 168 2.08 5.00 13.18
C THR A 168 2.04 6.30 12.40
N SER A 169 1.37 6.31 11.24
CA SER A 169 1.24 7.50 10.40
C SER A 169 0.43 8.61 11.08
N ILE A 170 -0.62 8.26 11.84
CA ILE A 170 -1.41 9.21 12.63
C ILE A 170 -0.56 9.79 13.77
N ILE A 171 0.11 8.93 14.54
CA ILE A 171 0.95 9.35 15.68
C ILE A 171 2.08 10.26 15.21
N ASN A 172 2.81 9.87 14.16
CA ASN A 172 3.97 10.62 13.66
C ASN A 172 3.58 11.96 13.04
N ARG A 173 2.36 12.11 12.51
CA ARG A 173 1.88 13.38 11.97
C ARG A 173 1.45 14.35 13.07
N ASN A 174 0.92 13.84 14.18
CA ASN A 174 0.53 14.65 15.33
C ASN A 174 1.74 15.09 16.16
N LYS A 175 2.81 14.28 16.18
CA LYS A 175 4.12 14.73 16.63
C LYS A 175 4.66 15.74 15.62
N LYS A 176 4.42 17.04 15.85
CA LYS A 176 5.18 18.10 15.17
C LYS A 176 6.66 17.83 15.45
N TYR A 177 7.36 17.18 14.53
CA TYR A 177 8.80 17.04 14.63
C TYR A 177 9.39 18.44 14.52
N LEU A 178 9.92 18.91 15.67
CA LEU A 178 10.84 20.04 15.84
C LEU A 178 11.95 20.03 14.76
#